data_AF-A0A075FHU1-F1
#
_entry.id   AF-A0A075FHU1-F1
#
_cell.length_a   1.000
_cell.length_b   1.000
_cell.length_c   1.000
_cell.angle_alpha   90.00
_cell.angle_beta   90.00
_cell.angle_gamma   90.00
#
_symmetry.space_group_name_H-M   'P 1'
#
loop_
_entity.id
_entity.type
_entity.pdbx_description
1 polymer ?
#
loop_
_entity_poly.entity_id
_entity_poly.type
_entity_poly.pdbx_seq_one_letter_code
_entity_poly.pdbx_strand_id
1 'polypeptide(L)'
;MNKLLAKLIKHGVAFHHAGVSNQQRQIIESGFRDRKIKIICATPTLAAGVNLPARRVVLSSYRRYDMQYGGMSPISVLDYKQMCGRAGRPQYDDKGETILIANDESEQDSLFDHYINGAVEDIESALSNEDSLRTHILATISSSKFGISKPNLLKLFNNTLYTLQNGNDELEFKVEDCVDFLLDENFIEKRNNKFISTRWYRVWHHRGAGRGRYHVRRDDLSPRRGNPRPSRDGGICGSLGRRSFASRLHD
;
A
#
# COMPACT_ATOMS: atom_id res chain seq x y z
N MET A 1 6.49 28.06 5.70
CA MET A 1 7.60 27.10 5.69
C MET A 1 7.79 26.55 7.10
N ASN A 2 7.86 25.22 7.27
CA ASN A 2 8.13 24.58 8.57
C ASN A 2 9.42 25.17 9.18
N LYS A 3 9.33 25.70 10.42
CA LYS A 3 10.44 26.40 11.09
C LYS A 3 11.68 25.51 11.28
N LEU A 4 11.47 24.23 11.58
CA LEU A 4 12.57 23.27 11.73
C LEU A 4 13.26 23.02 10.37
N LEU A 5 12.48 22.78 9.32
CA LEU A 5 13.03 22.57 7.98
C LEU A 5 13.86 23.78 7.52
N ALA A 6 13.33 25.00 7.71
CA ALA A 6 14.06 26.22 7.36
C ALA A 6 15.38 26.34 8.14
N LYS A 7 15.40 25.99 9.42
CA LYS A 7 16.63 25.97 10.24
C LYS A 7 17.64 24.95 9.70
N LEU A 8 17.19 23.74 9.34
CA LEU A 8 18.07 22.70 8.81
C LEU A 8 18.65 23.08 7.43
N ILE A 9 17.84 23.65 6.55
CA ILE A 9 18.28 24.06 5.20
C ILE A 9 19.40 25.10 5.28
N LYS A 10 19.37 26.02 6.27
CA LYS A 10 20.47 26.97 6.52
C LYS A 10 21.81 26.29 6.82
N HIS A 11 21.78 25.06 7.30
CA HIS A 11 22.97 24.23 7.57
C HIS A 11 23.22 23.20 6.47
N GLY A 12 22.53 23.28 5.33
CA GLY A 12 22.70 22.37 4.20
C GLY A 12 22.06 20.99 4.37
N VAL A 13 21.11 20.83 5.30
CA VAL A 13 20.41 19.56 5.58
C VAL A 13 18.90 19.73 5.39
N ALA A 14 18.22 18.72 4.89
CA ALA A 14 16.76 18.71 4.80
C ALA A 14 16.18 17.33 5.14
N PHE A 15 14.89 17.30 5.51
CA PHE A 15 14.13 16.05 5.59
C PHE A 15 13.06 16.00 4.49
N HIS A 16 12.78 14.81 3.98
CA HIS A 16 11.81 14.59 2.91
C HIS A 16 10.87 13.41 3.24
N HIS A 17 9.59 13.69 3.46
CA HIS A 17 8.56 12.68 3.72
C HIS A 17 7.17 13.14 3.22
N ALA A 18 6.18 12.25 3.32
CA ALA A 18 4.80 12.48 2.86
C ALA A 18 4.11 13.73 3.47
N GLY A 19 4.56 14.16 4.66
CA GLY A 19 4.01 15.32 5.38
C GLY A 19 4.63 16.67 5.00
N VAL A 20 5.67 16.71 4.15
CA VAL A 20 6.24 17.95 3.63
C VAL A 20 5.37 18.46 2.48
N SER A 21 5.03 19.76 2.45
CA SER A 21 4.21 20.31 1.36
C SER A 21 4.93 20.28 0.01
N ASN A 22 4.18 20.21 -1.09
CA ASN A 22 4.76 20.16 -2.45
C ASN A 22 5.69 21.34 -2.76
N GLN A 23 5.32 22.56 -2.35
CA GLN A 23 6.18 23.74 -2.50
C GLN A 23 7.52 23.58 -1.77
N GLN A 24 7.52 23.00 -0.57
CA GLN A 24 8.75 22.75 0.18
C GLN A 24 9.58 21.64 -0.45
N ARG A 25 8.96 20.58 -0.99
CA ARG A 25 9.67 19.53 -1.73
C ARG A 25 10.42 20.09 -2.92
N GLN A 26 9.79 20.96 -3.71
CA GLN A 26 10.42 21.62 -4.85
C GLN A 26 11.67 22.43 -4.43
N ILE A 27 11.59 23.16 -3.31
CA ILE A 27 12.74 23.91 -2.76
C ILE A 27 13.87 22.96 -2.31
N ILE A 28 13.53 21.84 -1.67
CA ILE A 28 14.52 20.84 -1.25
C ILE A 28 15.20 20.21 -2.46
N GLU A 29 14.42 19.81 -3.46
CA GLU A 29 14.92 19.17 -4.69
C GLU A 29 15.81 20.13 -5.49
N SER A 30 15.39 21.38 -5.70
CA SER A 30 16.21 22.37 -6.38
C SER A 30 17.47 22.69 -5.57
N GLY A 31 17.34 22.88 -4.26
CA GLY A 31 18.47 23.14 -3.37
C GLY A 31 19.50 22.01 -3.36
N PHE A 32 19.06 20.75 -3.45
CA PHE A 32 19.96 19.60 -3.54
C PHE A 32 20.64 19.49 -4.90
N ARG A 33 19.88 19.71 -5.99
CA ARG A 33 20.43 19.72 -7.36
C ARG A 33 21.49 20.82 -7.54
N ASP A 34 21.23 22.00 -7.00
CA ASP A 34 22.15 23.15 -6.97
C ASP A 34 23.31 22.96 -5.97
N ARG A 35 23.38 21.83 -5.27
CA ARG A 35 24.37 21.52 -4.23
C ARG A 35 24.37 22.50 -3.06
N LYS A 36 23.29 23.26 -2.83
CA LYS A 36 23.10 24.11 -1.64
C LYS A 36 22.71 23.28 -0.42
N ILE A 37 21.91 22.24 -0.64
CA ILE A 37 21.62 21.18 0.33
C ILE A 37 22.57 20.03 0.02
N LYS A 38 23.27 19.55 1.05
CA LYS A 38 24.25 18.46 0.95
C LYS A 38 23.69 17.12 1.37
N ILE A 39 22.74 17.13 2.32
CA ILE A 39 22.17 15.91 2.92
C ILE A 39 20.64 16.02 2.90
N ILE A 40 19.99 14.95 2.44
CA ILE A 40 18.55 14.78 2.61
C ILE A 40 18.30 13.49 3.38
N CYS A 41 17.61 13.59 4.51
CA CYS A 41 17.07 12.46 5.24
C CYS A 41 15.66 12.15 4.72
N ALA A 42 15.42 10.97 4.17
CA ALA A 42 14.16 10.67 3.52
C ALA A 42 13.54 9.35 3.98
N THR A 43 12.21 9.26 3.91
CA THR A 43 11.51 7.99 4.00
C THR A 43 11.67 7.19 2.70
N PRO A 44 11.57 5.85 2.71
CA PRO A 44 11.75 5.01 1.52
C PRO A 44 10.90 5.42 0.32
N THR A 45 9.74 6.05 0.54
CA THR A 45 8.87 6.60 -0.51
C THR A 45 9.54 7.62 -1.42
N LEU A 46 10.66 8.24 -1.02
CA LEU A 46 11.45 9.09 -1.91
C LEU A 46 12.06 8.27 -3.07
N ALA A 47 12.46 7.01 -2.81
CA ALA A 47 13.11 6.16 -3.80
C ALA A 47 12.20 5.81 -4.99
N ALA A 48 10.88 5.89 -4.84
CA ALA A 48 9.92 5.46 -5.86
C ALA A 48 9.37 6.61 -6.76
N GLY A 49 9.61 7.88 -6.44
CA GLY A 49 8.81 8.97 -7.03
C GLY A 49 9.53 10.26 -7.42
N VAL A 50 10.84 10.40 -7.16
CA VAL A 50 11.57 11.65 -7.43
C VAL A 50 12.88 11.37 -8.16
N ASN A 51 13.15 12.12 -9.24
CA ASN A 51 14.41 12.06 -9.97
C ASN A 51 15.49 12.92 -9.28
N LEU A 52 15.97 12.45 -8.14
CA LEU A 52 17.00 13.12 -7.34
C LEU A 52 18.18 12.18 -7.08
N PRO A 53 19.09 11.99 -8.08
CA PRO A 53 20.27 11.17 -7.87
C PRO A 53 21.23 11.83 -6.88
N ALA A 54 21.81 11.03 -6.00
CA ALA A 54 22.78 11.46 -4.99
C ALA A 54 24.12 10.78 -5.27
N ARG A 55 25.24 11.42 -4.94
CA ARG A 55 26.55 10.75 -5.03
C ARG A 55 26.60 9.49 -4.16
N ARG A 56 26.01 9.58 -2.96
CA ARG A 56 25.98 8.50 -1.96
C ARG A 56 24.59 8.33 -1.38
N VAL A 57 24.18 7.08 -1.19
CA VAL A 57 22.97 6.69 -0.46
C VAL A 57 23.38 5.96 0.82
N VAL A 58 22.74 6.29 1.94
CA VAL A 58 22.99 5.62 3.23
C VAL A 58 21.67 5.05 3.73
N LEU A 59 21.61 3.73 3.85
CA LEU A 59 20.50 3.01 4.47
C LEU A 59 20.82 2.81 5.95
N SER A 60 20.18 3.61 6.80
CA SER A 60 20.39 3.56 8.24
C SER A 60 19.79 2.31 8.90
N SER A 61 18.87 1.62 8.23
CA SER A 61 18.30 0.36 8.66
C SER A 61 17.75 -0.40 7.47
N TYR A 62 17.93 -1.72 7.45
CA TYR A 62 17.26 -2.63 6.52
C TYR A 62 15.93 -3.15 7.07
N ARG A 63 15.49 -2.73 8.27
CA ARG A 63 14.24 -3.19 8.87
C ARG A 63 13.20 -2.08 8.86
N ARG A 64 11.95 -2.44 8.57
CA ARG A 64 10.77 -1.57 8.65
C ARG A 64 9.67 -2.23 9.48
N TYR A 65 8.81 -1.43 10.08
CA TYR A 65 7.64 -1.98 10.77
C TYR A 65 6.63 -2.48 9.74
N ASP A 66 6.26 -3.75 9.86
CA ASP A 66 5.21 -4.39 9.08
C ASP A 66 3.96 -4.54 9.94
N MET A 67 2.87 -3.91 9.48
CA MET A 67 1.61 -3.89 10.22
C MET A 67 0.86 -5.23 10.16
N GLN A 68 1.11 -6.06 9.14
CA GLN A 68 0.54 -7.40 9.04
C GLN A 68 1.25 -8.36 9.98
N TYR A 69 2.58 -8.27 10.05
CA TYR A 69 3.39 -9.09 10.95
C TYR A 69 3.40 -8.57 12.40
N GLY A 70 3.04 -7.30 12.62
CA GLY A 70 3.02 -6.67 13.94
C GLY A 70 4.40 -6.36 14.51
N GLY A 71 5.45 -6.33 13.69
CA GLY A 71 6.83 -6.20 14.14
C GLY A 71 7.77 -5.63 13.08
N MET A 72 9.05 -5.51 13.41
CA MET A 72 10.08 -5.10 12.46
C MET A 72 10.42 -6.27 11.53
N SER A 73 10.25 -6.09 10.23
CA SER A 73 10.64 -7.03 9.18
C SER A 73 11.72 -6.42 8.28
N PRO A 74 12.56 -7.25 7.63
CA PRO A 74 13.46 -6.76 6.60
C PRO A 74 12.70 -6.08 5.44
N ILE A 75 13.30 -5.07 4.83
CA ILE A 75 12.87 -4.55 3.53
C ILE A 75 13.12 -5.59 2.45
N SER A 76 12.34 -5.55 1.36
CA SER A 76 12.61 -6.43 0.21
C SER A 76 13.92 -6.08 -0.48
N VAL A 77 14.50 -7.06 -1.17
CA VAL A 77 15.66 -6.89 -2.04
C VAL A 77 15.33 -5.90 -3.17
N LEU A 78 14.10 -5.92 -3.69
CA LEU A 78 13.64 -4.90 -4.63
C LEU A 78 13.75 -3.48 -4.06
N ASP A 79 13.20 -3.24 -2.86
CA ASP A 79 13.22 -1.92 -2.22
C ASP A 79 14.66 -1.46 -1.95
N TYR A 80 15.52 -2.37 -1.49
CA TYR A 80 16.96 -2.13 -1.33
C TYR A 80 17.59 -1.68 -2.65
N LYS A 81 17.42 -2.46 -3.73
CA LYS A 81 18.02 -2.16 -5.04
C LYS A 81 17.48 -0.86 -5.65
N GLN A 82 16.21 -0.54 -5.43
CA GLN A 82 15.63 0.76 -5.84
C GLN A 82 16.27 1.94 -5.10
N MET A 83 16.58 1.80 -3.80
CA MET A 83 17.32 2.80 -3.05
C MET A 83 18.77 2.93 -3.54
N CYS A 84 19.46 1.81 -3.77
CA CYS A 84 20.80 1.78 -4.33
C CYS A 84 20.88 2.45 -5.70
N GLY A 85 19.85 2.29 -6.55
CA GLY A 85 19.77 2.91 -7.87
C GLY A 85 19.73 4.45 -7.85
N ARG A 86 19.59 5.07 -6.67
CA ARG A 86 19.71 6.54 -6.50
C ARG A 86 21.14 6.99 -6.24
N ALA A 87 22.07 6.08 -5.99
CA ALA A 87 23.48 6.38 -5.82
C ALA A 87 24.19 6.56 -7.17
N GLY A 88 25.04 7.58 -7.25
CA GLY A 88 25.71 8.00 -8.47
C GLY A 88 24.87 9.00 -9.27
N ARG A 89 25.49 10.11 -9.66
CA ARG A 89 24.87 11.08 -10.58
C ARG A 89 25.44 10.85 -11.98
N PRO A 90 24.61 10.37 -12.94
CA PRO A 90 25.04 10.25 -14.32
C PRO A 90 25.67 11.56 -14.79
N GLN A 91 26.81 11.47 -15.50
CA GLN A 91 27.58 12.62 -16.02
C GLN A 91 28.36 13.46 -14.99
N TYR A 92 28.16 13.27 -13.68
CA TYR A 92 28.83 14.07 -12.65
C TYR A 92 29.74 13.28 -11.71
N ASP A 93 29.45 12.00 -11.47
CA ASP A 93 30.27 11.13 -10.63
C ASP A 93 30.72 9.90 -11.42
N ASP A 94 31.98 9.51 -11.26
CA ASP A 94 32.54 8.29 -11.88
C ASP A 94 31.97 7.01 -11.25
N LYS A 95 31.56 7.10 -9.97
CA LYS A 95 31.01 6.01 -9.17
C LYS A 95 29.93 6.53 -8.23
N GLY A 96 28.89 5.72 -8.04
CA GLY A 96 27.91 5.86 -6.96
C GLY A 96 28.26 4.95 -5.79
N GLU A 97 27.99 5.40 -4.57
CA GLU A 97 28.24 4.61 -3.36
C GLU A 97 26.95 4.39 -2.58
N THR A 98 26.71 3.15 -2.16
CA THR A 98 25.64 2.84 -1.22
C THR A 98 26.24 2.23 0.04
N ILE A 99 25.77 2.68 1.20
CA ILE A 99 26.20 2.19 2.51
C ILE A 99 24.98 1.62 3.21
N LEU A 100 25.05 0.35 3.60
CA LEU A 100 24.11 -0.31 4.49
C LEU A 100 24.81 -0.56 5.84
N ILE A 101 24.15 -0.20 6.93
CA ILE A 101 24.72 -0.33 8.28
C ILE A 101 24.37 -1.70 8.87
N ALA A 102 25.40 -2.44 9.28
CA ALA A 102 25.32 -3.66 10.07
C ALA A 102 25.86 -3.39 11.49
N ASN A 103 25.42 -4.17 12.48
CA ASN A 103 25.86 -4.05 13.87
C ASN A 103 27.14 -4.85 14.14
N ASP A 104 27.32 -5.98 13.45
CA ASP A 104 28.47 -6.87 13.58
C ASP A 104 28.80 -7.55 12.24
N GLU A 105 29.93 -8.28 12.22
CA GLU A 105 30.46 -8.93 11.01
C GLU A 105 29.54 -10.06 10.51
N SER A 106 28.88 -10.79 11.42
CA SER A 106 27.95 -11.86 11.02
C SER A 106 26.69 -11.30 10.34
N GLU A 107 26.17 -10.19 10.86
CA GLU A 107 25.08 -9.46 10.22
C GLU A 107 25.54 -8.84 8.89
N GLN A 108 26.76 -8.32 8.81
CA GLN A 108 27.32 -7.79 7.56
C GLN A 108 27.33 -8.86 6.46
N ASP A 109 27.85 -10.05 6.73
CA ASP A 109 27.91 -11.15 5.75
C ASP A 109 26.51 -11.56 5.30
N SER A 110 25.59 -11.72 6.26
CA SER A 110 24.19 -12.05 5.98
C SER A 110 23.50 -11.00 5.09
N LEU A 111 23.74 -9.72 5.37
CA LEU A 111 23.19 -8.61 4.57
C LEU A 111 23.82 -8.54 3.18
N PHE A 112 25.11 -8.82 3.07
CA PHE A 112 25.81 -8.84 1.80
C PHE A 112 25.25 -9.94 0.90
N ASP A 113 25.10 -11.15 1.42
CA ASP A 113 24.55 -12.27 0.68
C ASP A 113 23.09 -12.05 0.30
N HIS A 114 22.27 -11.54 1.22
CA HIS A 114 20.85 -11.35 0.96
C HIS A 114 20.55 -10.18 0.00
N TYR A 115 21.19 -9.02 0.18
CA TYR A 115 20.84 -7.80 -0.55
C TYR A 115 21.72 -7.51 -1.77
N ILE A 116 23.01 -7.81 -1.68
CA ILE A 116 23.98 -7.50 -2.75
C ILE A 116 24.07 -8.67 -3.72
N ASN A 117 24.31 -9.89 -3.20
CA ASN A 117 24.41 -11.09 -4.02
C ASN A 117 23.05 -11.71 -4.34
N GLY A 118 22.03 -11.44 -3.52
CA GLY A 118 20.70 -12.02 -3.66
C GLY A 118 19.93 -11.57 -4.89
N ALA A 119 19.09 -12.47 -5.39
CA ALA A 119 18.13 -12.16 -6.44
C ALA A 119 16.98 -11.29 -5.89
N VAL A 120 16.36 -10.52 -6.78
CA VAL A 120 15.10 -9.83 -6.43
C VAL A 120 14.02 -10.89 -6.27
N GLU A 121 13.10 -10.67 -5.33
CA GLU A 121 11.95 -11.54 -5.13
C GLU A 121 11.10 -11.66 -6.41
N ASP A 122 10.48 -12.82 -6.60
CA ASP A 122 9.58 -13.04 -7.73
C ASP A 122 8.39 -12.06 -7.68
N ILE A 123 7.99 -11.57 -8.85
CA ILE A 123 6.83 -10.70 -8.96
C ILE A 123 5.59 -11.58 -8.83
N GLU A 124 4.81 -11.40 -7.78
CA GLU A 124 3.53 -12.07 -7.63
C GLU A 124 2.36 -11.19 -8.09
N SER A 125 1.36 -11.81 -8.72
CA SER A 125 0.13 -11.10 -9.07
C SER A 125 -0.59 -10.60 -7.81
N ALA A 126 -0.95 -9.32 -7.79
CA ALA A 126 -1.80 -8.76 -6.73
C ALA A 126 -3.19 -9.40 -6.66
N LEU A 127 -3.64 -10.04 -7.74
CA LEU A 127 -4.90 -10.82 -7.76
C LEU A 127 -4.80 -12.16 -7.03
N SER A 128 -3.60 -12.57 -6.60
CA SER A 128 -3.45 -13.73 -5.70
C SER A 128 -4.14 -13.50 -4.36
N ASN A 129 -4.24 -12.23 -3.92
CA ASN A 129 -5.00 -11.82 -2.76
C ASN A 129 -6.51 -11.82 -3.08
N GLU A 130 -7.27 -12.63 -2.34
CA GLU A 130 -8.70 -12.84 -2.58
C GLU A 130 -9.53 -11.55 -2.42
N ASP A 131 -9.24 -10.70 -1.44
CA ASP A 131 -9.96 -9.42 -1.25
C ASP A 131 -9.78 -8.50 -2.46
N SER A 132 -8.58 -8.49 -3.05
CA SER A 132 -8.28 -7.73 -4.26
C SER A 132 -9.04 -8.30 -5.46
N LEU A 133 -8.96 -9.61 -5.68
CA LEU A 133 -9.67 -10.29 -6.77
C LEU A 133 -11.19 -10.08 -6.67
N ARG A 134 -11.78 -10.28 -5.49
CA ARG A 134 -13.21 -10.06 -5.20
C ARG A 134 -13.63 -8.63 -5.51
N THR A 135 -12.81 -7.65 -5.11
CA THR A 135 -13.07 -6.23 -5.39
C THR A 135 -13.10 -5.96 -6.90
N HIS A 136 -12.16 -6.54 -7.66
CA HIS A 136 -12.11 -6.40 -9.12
C HIS A 136 -13.26 -7.12 -9.83
N ILE A 137 -13.67 -8.31 -9.36
CA ILE A 137 -14.83 -9.04 -9.87
C ILE A 137 -16.10 -8.21 -9.66
N LEU A 138 -16.32 -7.70 -8.44
CA LEU A 138 -17.48 -6.88 -8.11
C LEU A 138 -17.53 -5.59 -8.94
N ALA A 139 -16.40 -4.92 -9.12
CA ALA A 139 -16.30 -3.73 -9.97
C ALA A 139 -16.64 -4.05 -11.44
N THR A 140 -16.17 -5.19 -11.95
CA THR A 140 -16.44 -5.67 -13.31
C THR A 140 -17.93 -5.95 -13.52
N ILE A 141 -18.56 -6.68 -12.59
CA ILE A 141 -20.01 -6.97 -12.62
C ILE A 141 -20.81 -5.67 -12.57
N SER A 142 -20.42 -4.76 -11.67
CA SER A 142 -21.12 -3.49 -11.46
C SER A 142 -21.03 -2.53 -12.64
N SER A 143 -19.93 -2.58 -13.39
CA SER A 143 -19.73 -1.80 -14.60
C SER A 143 -20.51 -2.36 -15.79
N SER A 144 -20.97 -3.61 -15.73
CA SER A 144 -21.77 -4.22 -16.78
C SER A 144 -23.25 -3.86 -16.65
N LYS A 145 -23.72 -2.96 -17.53
CA LYS A 145 -25.12 -2.49 -17.57
C LYS A 145 -26.15 -3.62 -17.72
N PHE A 146 -25.81 -4.70 -18.42
CA PHE A 146 -26.71 -5.82 -18.71
C PHE A 146 -26.32 -7.12 -17.99
N GLY A 147 -25.45 -7.01 -16.99
CA GLY A 147 -24.84 -8.14 -16.31
C GLY A 147 -23.78 -8.86 -17.15
N ILE A 148 -23.00 -9.73 -16.49
CA ILE A 148 -21.90 -10.48 -17.11
C ILE A 148 -22.04 -11.96 -16.79
N SER A 149 -21.82 -12.84 -17.78
CA SER A 149 -21.84 -14.29 -17.58
C SER A 149 -20.51 -14.80 -17.02
N LYS A 150 -20.50 -15.96 -16.32
CA LYS A 150 -19.27 -16.61 -15.82
C LYS A 150 -18.19 -16.75 -16.91
N PRO A 151 -18.49 -17.23 -18.15
CA PRO A 151 -17.47 -17.34 -19.20
C PRO A 151 -16.86 -16.00 -19.61
N ASN A 152 -17.67 -14.94 -19.67
CA ASN A 152 -17.17 -13.61 -20.01
C ASN A 152 -16.35 -13.00 -18.86
N LEU A 153 -16.71 -13.30 -17.61
CA LEU A 153 -15.94 -12.89 -16.44
C LEU A 153 -14.57 -13.57 -16.45
N LEU A 154 -14.53 -14.90 -16.60
CA LEU A 154 -13.28 -15.66 -16.71
C LEU A 154 -12.41 -15.16 -17.87
N LYS A 155 -13.02 -14.89 -19.03
CA LYS A 155 -12.31 -14.34 -20.20
C LYS A 155 -11.59 -13.02 -19.90
N LEU A 156 -12.12 -12.17 -19.02
CA LEU A 156 -11.47 -10.92 -18.64
C LEU A 156 -10.23 -11.14 -17.79
N PHE A 157 -10.29 -12.11 -16.87
CA PHE A 157 -9.16 -12.41 -15.99
C PHE A 157 -8.12 -13.35 -16.60
N ASN A 158 -8.46 -14.08 -17.67
CA ASN A 158 -7.58 -15.04 -18.35
C ASN A 158 -6.24 -14.44 -18.81
N ASN A 159 -6.23 -13.15 -19.20
CA ASN A 159 -5.00 -12.48 -19.67
C ASN A 159 -4.26 -11.73 -18.54
N THR A 160 -4.57 -12.01 -17.27
CA THR A 160 -3.89 -11.37 -16.15
C THR A 160 -2.61 -12.12 -15.78
N LEU A 161 -1.69 -11.43 -15.11
CA LEU A 161 -0.48 -12.05 -14.56
C LEU A 161 -0.82 -13.25 -13.66
N TYR A 162 -1.94 -13.20 -12.94
CA TYR A 162 -2.39 -14.29 -12.08
C TYR A 162 -2.53 -15.61 -12.85
N THR A 163 -3.24 -15.57 -13.97
CA THR A 163 -3.50 -16.74 -14.79
C THR A 163 -2.23 -17.25 -15.48
N LEU A 164 -1.36 -16.34 -15.90
CA LEU A 164 -0.05 -16.71 -16.44
C LEU A 164 0.82 -17.46 -15.42
N GLN A 165 0.67 -17.15 -14.13
CA GLN A 165 1.46 -17.74 -13.05
C GLN A 165 0.86 -19.03 -12.48
N ASN A 166 -0.47 -19.13 -12.39
CA ASN A 166 -1.16 -20.20 -11.66
C ASN A 166 -2.02 -21.11 -12.56
N GLY A 167 -2.24 -20.72 -13.82
CA GLY A 167 -3.09 -21.46 -14.77
C GLY A 167 -4.56 -21.06 -14.71
N ASN A 168 -5.32 -21.63 -15.65
CA ASN A 168 -6.75 -21.33 -15.84
C ASN A 168 -7.63 -21.97 -14.77
N ASP A 169 -7.32 -23.22 -14.38
CA ASP A 169 -8.13 -23.98 -13.43
C ASP A 169 -8.15 -23.31 -12.06
N GLU A 170 -6.99 -22.84 -11.61
CA GLU A 170 -6.85 -22.09 -10.35
C GLU A 170 -7.56 -20.72 -10.40
N LEU A 171 -7.54 -20.04 -11.56
CA LEU A 171 -8.33 -18.83 -11.75
C LEU A 171 -9.82 -19.14 -11.64
N GLU A 172 -10.30 -20.19 -12.29
CA GLU A 172 -11.72 -20.55 -12.28
C GLU A 172 -12.20 -20.85 -10.87
N PHE A 173 -11.44 -21.63 -10.11
CA PHE A 173 -11.71 -21.91 -8.70
C PHE A 173 -11.82 -20.62 -7.87
N LYS A 174 -10.81 -19.73 -7.93
CA LYS A 174 -10.85 -18.48 -7.15
C LYS A 174 -11.98 -17.53 -7.58
N VAL A 175 -12.29 -17.46 -8.87
CA VAL A 175 -13.39 -16.64 -9.37
C VAL A 175 -14.72 -17.19 -8.86
N GLU A 176 -14.88 -18.51 -8.81
CA GLU A 176 -16.07 -19.17 -8.25
C GLU A 176 -16.24 -18.86 -6.76
N ASP A 177 -15.20 -19.06 -5.94
CA ASP A 177 -15.23 -18.71 -4.51
C ASP A 177 -15.59 -17.24 -4.28
N CYS A 178 -15.01 -16.33 -5.06
CA CYS A 178 -15.32 -14.90 -4.97
C CYS A 178 -16.77 -14.59 -5.36
N VAL A 179 -17.28 -15.25 -6.41
CA VAL A 179 -18.66 -15.05 -6.89
C VAL A 179 -19.66 -15.59 -5.87
N ASP A 180 -19.41 -16.76 -5.30
CA ASP A 180 -20.26 -17.38 -4.28
C ASP A 180 -20.35 -16.49 -3.04
N PHE A 181 -19.22 -15.98 -2.56
CA PHE A 181 -19.21 -14.99 -1.48
C PHE A 181 -20.06 -13.74 -1.82
N LEU A 182 -19.93 -13.20 -3.02
CA LEU A 182 -20.67 -11.99 -3.42
C LEU A 182 -22.17 -12.24 -3.57
N LEU A 183 -22.58 -13.47 -3.92
CA LEU A 183 -23.98 -13.90 -3.94
C LEU A 183 -24.54 -14.03 -2.53
N ASP A 184 -23.82 -14.73 -1.65
CA ASP A 184 -24.21 -14.96 -0.25
C ASP A 184 -24.38 -13.63 0.51
N GLU A 185 -23.46 -12.69 0.30
CA GLU A 185 -23.51 -11.34 0.89
C GLU A 185 -24.48 -10.39 0.17
N ASN A 186 -25.23 -10.88 -0.83
CA ASN A 186 -26.21 -10.11 -1.61
C ASN A 186 -25.61 -8.86 -2.31
N PHE A 187 -24.32 -8.87 -2.63
CA PHE A 187 -23.69 -7.81 -3.43
C PHE A 187 -23.98 -7.95 -4.92
N ILE A 188 -24.15 -9.19 -5.38
CA ILE A 188 -24.56 -9.51 -6.74
C ILE A 188 -25.76 -10.46 -6.72
N GLU A 189 -26.47 -10.53 -7.84
CA GLU A 189 -27.56 -11.47 -8.07
C GLU A 189 -27.41 -12.10 -9.45
N LYS A 190 -27.87 -13.35 -9.61
CA LYS A 190 -27.87 -14.06 -10.89
C LYS A 190 -29.24 -13.92 -11.57
N ARG A 191 -29.27 -13.30 -12.76
CA ARG A 191 -30.48 -13.20 -13.61
C ARG A 191 -30.13 -13.63 -15.03
N ASN A 192 -30.91 -14.54 -15.62
CA ASN A 192 -30.72 -15.02 -17.00
C ASN A 192 -29.26 -15.45 -17.29
N ASN A 193 -28.65 -16.24 -16.39
CA ASN A 193 -27.25 -16.68 -16.46
C ASN A 193 -26.20 -15.56 -16.46
N LYS A 194 -26.56 -14.36 -16.01
CA LYS A 194 -25.65 -13.23 -15.83
C LYS A 194 -25.67 -12.74 -14.40
N PHE A 195 -24.52 -12.32 -13.91
CA PHE A 195 -24.37 -11.63 -12.64
C PHE A 195 -24.63 -10.14 -12.81
N ILE A 196 -25.41 -9.55 -11.90
CA ILE A 196 -25.77 -8.13 -11.88
C ILE A 196 -25.54 -7.61 -10.47
N SER A 197 -25.05 -6.37 -10.32
CA SER A 197 -24.87 -5.77 -8.99
C SER A 197 -26.19 -5.33 -8.36
N THR A 198 -26.36 -5.63 -7.08
CA THR A 198 -27.57 -5.29 -6.34
C THR A 198 -27.59 -3.82 -5.93
N ARG A 199 -28.73 -3.36 -5.41
CA ARG A 199 -28.85 -2.02 -4.80
C ARG A 199 -27.98 -1.88 -3.55
N TRP A 200 -27.72 -2.97 -2.82
CA TRP A 200 -26.89 -2.98 -1.62
C TRP A 200 -25.44 -2.58 -1.91
N TYR A 201 -24.85 -3.12 -2.97
CA TYR A 201 -23.55 -2.65 -3.46
C TYR A 201 -23.56 -1.15 -3.76
N ARG A 202 -24.58 -0.64 -4.46
CA ARG A 202 -24.67 0.80 -4.80
C ARG A 202 -24.72 1.70 -3.56
N VAL A 203 -25.44 1.27 -2.51
CA VAL A 203 -25.50 2.00 -1.23
C VAL A 203 -24.17 1.94 -0.49
N TRP A 204 -23.51 0.78 -0.47
CA TRP A 204 -22.17 0.63 0.12
C TRP A 204 -21.14 1.50 -0.61
N HIS A 205 -21.15 1.50 -1.94
CA HIS A 205 -20.29 2.36 -2.75
C HIS A 205 -20.51 3.85 -2.45
N HIS A 206 -21.76 4.30 -2.30
CA HIS A 206 -22.05 5.70 -1.97
C HIS A 206 -21.72 6.10 -0.52
N ARG A 207 -21.83 5.17 0.45
CA ARG A 207 -21.49 5.45 1.87
C ARG A 207 -19.99 5.29 2.18
N GLY A 208 -19.26 4.51 1.38
CA GLY A 208 -17.81 4.31 1.47
C GLY A 208 -16.97 5.30 0.65
N ALA A 209 -17.58 6.05 -0.28
CA ALA A 209 -16.90 6.95 -1.23
C ALA A 209 -16.08 8.11 -0.61
N GLY A 210 -16.12 8.30 0.71
CA GLY A 210 -15.34 9.35 1.41
C GLY A 210 -13.95 8.94 1.88
N ARG A 211 -13.55 7.66 1.80
CA ARG A 211 -12.22 7.21 2.23
C ARG A 211 -11.67 6.20 1.23
N GLY A 212 -10.74 6.66 0.40
CA GLY A 212 -10.01 5.81 -0.55
C GLY A 212 -9.37 4.62 0.16
N ARG A 213 -9.98 3.45 -0.02
CA ARG A 213 -9.41 2.09 0.04
C ARG A 213 -10.57 1.12 -0.20
N TYR A 214 -10.74 0.70 -1.45
CA TYR A 214 -11.66 -0.37 -1.79
C TYR A 214 -10.97 -1.69 -1.41
N HIS A 215 -11.25 -2.16 -0.20
CA HIS A 215 -10.98 -3.53 0.21
C HIS A 215 -12.26 -4.00 0.90
N VAL A 216 -12.89 -5.02 0.34
CA VAL A 216 -14.03 -5.68 0.98
C VAL A 216 -13.46 -6.71 1.94
N ARG A 217 -13.05 -6.28 3.14
CA ARG A 217 -12.61 -7.20 4.21
C ARG A 217 -13.81 -7.81 4.91
N ARG A 218 -13.71 -9.06 5.34
CA ARG A 218 -14.71 -9.72 6.20
C ARG A 218 -15.12 -8.87 7.42
N ASP A 219 -14.17 -8.16 8.02
CA ASP A 219 -14.40 -7.37 9.24
C ASP A 219 -15.16 -6.06 9.00
N ASP A 220 -15.08 -5.50 7.79
CA ASP A 220 -15.79 -4.27 7.40
C ASP A 220 -17.29 -4.53 7.12
N LEU A 221 -17.69 -5.80 7.11
CA LEU A 221 -19.00 -6.26 6.66
C LEU A 221 -19.94 -6.75 7.76
N SER A 222 -19.50 -6.79 9.02
CA SER A 222 -20.38 -7.22 10.11
C SER A 222 -21.62 -6.30 10.21
N PRO A 223 -22.85 -6.80 9.95
CA PRO A 223 -24.03 -6.01 10.18
C PRO A 223 -24.12 -5.82 11.69
N ARG A 224 -24.16 -4.57 12.17
CA ARG A 224 -24.75 -4.30 13.49
C ARG A 224 -26.19 -4.78 13.42
N ARG A 225 -26.44 -6.03 13.85
CA ARG A 225 -27.79 -6.58 13.99
C ARG A 225 -28.51 -5.73 15.03
N GLY A 226 -29.39 -4.86 14.57
CA GLY A 226 -30.15 -3.95 15.40
C GLY A 226 -30.71 -2.84 14.54
N ASN A 227 -31.92 -3.05 14.04
CA ASN A 227 -32.67 -2.06 13.25
C ASN A 227 -33.23 -1.00 14.22
N PRO A 228 -32.79 0.28 14.24
CA PRO A 228 -33.47 1.28 15.02
C PRO A 228 -34.57 1.89 14.15
N ARG A 229 -35.83 1.73 14.59
CA ARG A 229 -36.94 2.54 14.07
C ARG A 229 -36.61 4.02 14.35
N PRO A 230 -36.92 4.96 13.43
CA PRO A 230 -36.71 6.37 13.69
C PRO A 230 -37.78 6.86 14.67
N SER A 231 -37.41 7.06 15.93
CA SER A 231 -38.19 7.88 16.85
C SER A 231 -37.91 9.35 16.53
N ARG A 232 -38.98 10.08 16.19
CA ARG A 232 -39.00 11.53 16.19
C ARG A 232 -38.77 11.97 17.63
N ASP A 233 -37.64 12.61 17.91
CA ASP A 233 -37.47 13.73 18.84
C ASP A 233 -35.99 14.15 18.85
N GLY A 234 -35.75 15.46 18.84
CA GLY A 234 -34.42 16.03 18.80
C GLY A 234 -33.68 15.93 20.14
N GLY A 235 -32.36 15.74 20.09
CA GLY A 235 -31.49 15.92 21.26
C GLY A 235 -30.26 15.01 21.33
N ILE A 236 -29.10 15.58 20.98
CA ILE A 236 -27.80 15.49 21.68
C ILE A 236 -27.04 14.14 21.74
N CYS A 237 -25.80 14.21 21.24
CA CYS A 237 -24.52 13.68 21.77
C CYS A 237 -24.51 12.41 22.64
N GLY A 238 -23.65 11.46 22.26
CA GLY A 238 -22.86 10.66 23.21
C GLY A 238 -22.95 9.15 23.06
N SER A 239 -21.79 8.54 22.78
CA SER A 239 -21.29 7.22 23.23
C SER A 239 -20.53 6.51 22.09
N LEU A 240 -19.35 5.93 22.26
CA LEU A 240 -18.41 5.87 23.37
C LEU A 240 -17.12 5.28 22.76
N GLY A 241 -16.03 6.05 22.78
CA GLY A 241 -14.68 5.49 22.75
C GLY A 241 -14.30 5.03 24.15
N ARG A 242 -13.62 3.88 24.24
CA ARG A 242 -12.76 3.36 25.32
C ARG A 242 -12.29 1.99 24.80
N ARG A 243 -11.01 1.64 24.80
CA ARG A 243 -10.17 1.47 25.99
C ARG A 243 -8.71 1.79 25.71
N SER A 244 -8.18 2.74 26.48
CA SER A 244 -6.80 2.77 26.96
C SER A 244 -6.79 2.09 28.34
N PHE A 245 -5.87 1.15 28.57
CA PHE A 245 -5.48 0.74 29.92
C PHE A 245 -3.98 0.92 30.04
N ALA A 246 -3.59 1.93 30.82
CA ALA A 246 -2.31 2.05 31.48
C ALA A 246 -2.53 1.59 32.92
N SER A 247 -1.73 0.65 33.40
CA SER A 247 -1.60 0.34 34.82
C SER A 247 -0.23 0.82 35.29
N ARG A 248 -0.24 1.87 36.12
CA ARG A 248 0.82 2.26 37.04
C ARG A 248 0.19 2.18 38.43
N LEU A 249 0.79 1.44 39.35
CA LEU A 249 0.58 1.58 40.79
C LEU A 249 1.97 1.78 41.41
N HIS A 250 2.06 2.85 42.20
CA HIS A 250 3.05 3.09 43.27
C HIS A 250 2.86 1.99 44.36
N ASP A 251 3.83 1.59 45.17
CA ASP A 251 4.83 2.34 45.95
C ASP A 251 6.25 1.77 45.85
#